data_AF-A0A0C2W063-F1
#
_entry.id   AF-A0A0C2W063-F1
#
_cell.length_a   1.000
_cell.length_b   1.000
_cell.length_c   1.000
_cell.angle_alpha   90.00
_cell.angle_beta   90.00
_cell.angle_gamma   90.00
#
_symmetry.space_group_name_H-M   'P 1'
#
loop_
_entity.id
_entity.type
_entity.pdbx_description
1 polymer ?
#
loop_
_entity_poly.entity_id
_entity_poly.type
_entity_poly.pdbx_seq_one_letter_code
_entity_poly.pdbx_strand_id
1 'polypeptide(L)' 'ALFDYQATEANEIGFVEGECITDIEFVDTDWWRGKNQQGEIGLFQRNYVEL' A
#
# COMPACT_ATOMS: atom_id res chain seq x y z
N ALA A 1 4.48 -4.35 5.55
CA ALA A 1 4.86 -2.94 5.38
C ALA A 1 6.13 -2.69 6.18
N LEU A 2 7.11 -2.01 5.60
CA LEU A 2 8.39 -1.69 6.24
C LEU A 2 8.33 -0.40 7.08
N PHE A 3 7.43 0.52 6.73
CA PHE A 3 7.24 1.80 7.41
C PHE A 3 5.76 2.19 7.38
N ASP A 4 5.37 3.14 8.22
CA ASP A 4 4.07 3.80 8.12
C ASP A 4 3.93 4.55 6.79
N TYR A 5 2.77 4.43 6.16
CA TYR A 5 2.42 5.14 4.93
C TYR A 5 1.10 5.88 5.12
N GLN A 6 1.16 7.21 4.96
CA GLN A 6 -0.01 8.09 5.02
C GLN A 6 -0.48 8.33 3.59
N ALA A 7 -1.73 7.95 3.27
CA ALA A 7 -2.36 8.29 2.00
C ALA A 7 -2.43 9.82 1.83
N THR A 8 -2.00 10.31 0.67
CA THR A 8 -1.99 11.74 0.33
C THR A 8 -3.06 12.12 -0.69
N GLU A 9 -3.52 11.15 -1.48
CA GLU A 9 -4.54 11.29 -2.51
C GLU A 9 -5.71 10.33 -2.25
N ALA A 10 -6.90 10.62 -2.80
CA ALA A 10 -8.12 9.85 -2.53
C ALA A 10 -8.10 8.42 -3.12
N ASN A 11 -7.19 8.14 -4.05
CA ASN A 11 -6.98 6.82 -4.65
C ASN A 11 -5.87 6.01 -3.95
N GLU A 12 -5.27 6.55 -2.88
CA GLU A 12 -4.25 5.86 -2.07
C GLU A 12 -4.86 5.19 -0.84
N ILE A 13 -4.15 4.20 -0.31
CA ILE A 13 -4.45 3.59 0.99
C ILE A 13 -3.32 3.88 1.98
N GLY A 14 -3.69 4.10 3.25
CA GLY A 14 -2.75 4.16 4.35
C GLY A 14 -2.56 2.79 5.01
N PHE A 15 -1.42 2.62 5.66
CA PHE A 15 -1.11 1.44 6.48
C PHE A 15 0.01 1.77 7.48
N VAL A 16 0.12 0.95 8.53
CA VAL A 16 1.18 1.08 9.55
C VAL A 16 2.32 0.09 9.33
N GLU A 17 3.48 0.35 9.93
CA GLU A 17 4.61 -0.57 9.95
C GLU A 17 4.18 -1.96 10.45
N GLY A 18 4.65 -3.02 9.79
CA GLY A 18 4.27 -4.39 10.08
C GLY A 18 2.92 -4.84 9.51
N GLU A 19 2.13 -3.94 8.93
CA GLU A 19 0.85 -4.29 8.32
C GLU A 19 1.03 -5.15 7.05
N CYS A 20 0.20 -6.18 6.90
CA CYS A 20 0.22 -7.05 5.73
C CYS A 20 -0.75 -6.49 4.67
N ILE A 21 -0.21 -6.12 3.50
CA ILE A 21 -1.02 -5.70 2.35
C ILE A 21 -1.22 -6.90 1.44
N THR A 22 -2.47 -7.17 1.06
CA THR A 22 -2.86 -8.32 0.23
C THR A 22 -3.40 -7.87 -1.12
N ASP A 23 -3.72 -8.82 -2.01
CA ASP A 23 -4.31 -8.55 -3.33
C ASP A 23 -3.48 -7.55 -4.17
N ILE A 24 -2.15 -7.73 -4.16
CA ILE A 24 -1.20 -6.81 -4.80
C ILE A 24 -1.28 -6.89 -6.33
N GLU A 25 -1.41 -5.73 -6.96
CA GLU A 25 -1.31 -5.48 -8.40
C GLU A 25 -0.17 -4.48 -8.68
N PHE A 26 0.77 -4.88 -9.54
CA PHE A 26 1.91 -4.04 -9.93
C PHE A 26 1.52 -3.09 -11.06
N VAL A 27 1.04 -1.90 -10.70
CA VAL A 27 0.58 -0.88 -11.65
C VAL A 27 1.76 -0.34 -12.47
N ASP A 28 2.84 0.05 -11.80
CA ASP A 28 4.10 0.45 -12.44
C ASP A 28 5.34 0.19 -11.55
N THR A 29 6.45 0.86 -11.86
CA THR A 29 7.74 0.71 -11.16
C THR A 29 7.79 1.30 -9.77
N ASP A 30 6.89 2.24 -9.44
CA ASP A 30 6.91 3.01 -8.20
C ASP A 30 5.62 2.80 -7.39
N TRP A 31 4.51 2.53 -8.06
CA TRP A 31 3.17 2.41 -7.49
C TRP A 31 2.60 1.01 -7.65
N TRP A 32 2.19 0.47 -6.51
CA TRP A 32 1.42 -0.76 -6.45
C TRP A 32 0.02 -0.45 -5.95
N ARG A 33 -0.93 -1.31 -6.32
CA ARG A 33 -2.28 -1.30 -5.78
C ARG A 33 -2.45 -2.52 -4.90
N GLY A 34 -3.14 -2.38 -3.78
CA GLY A 34 -3.37 -3.51 -2.88
C GLY A 34 -4.48 -3.22 -1.90
N LYS A 35 -4.68 -4.16 -0.98
CA LYS A 35 -5.71 -4.12 0.05
C LYS A 35 -5.07 -4.10 1.44
N ASN A 36 -5.40 -3.11 2.26
CA ASN A 36 -4.94 -3.02 3.64
C ASN A 36 -5.79 -3.90 4.59
N GLN A 37 -5.42 -3.98 5.88
CA GLN A 37 -6.15 -4.76 6.87
C GLN A 37 -7.55 -4.21 7.17
N GLN A 38 -7.79 -2.93 6.88
CA GLN A 38 -9.10 -2.29 6.98
C GLN A 38 -10.03 -2.66 5.82
N GLY A 39 -9.48 -3.33 4.79
CA GLY A 39 -10.20 -3.76 3.61
C GLY A 39 -10.29 -2.72 2.50
N GLU A 40 -9.60 -1.59 2.65
CA GLU A 40 -9.53 -0.52 1.66
C GLU A 40 -8.59 -0.93 0.52
N ILE A 41 -8.94 -0.54 -0.71
CA ILE A 41 -8.16 -0.86 -1.90
C ILE A 41 -7.72 0.43 -2.58
N GLY A 42 -6.41 0.58 -2.76
CA GLY A 42 -5.85 1.77 -3.39
C GLY A 42 -4.35 1.64 -3.64
N LEU A 43 -3.77 2.75 -4.10
CA LEU A 43 -2.37 2.87 -4.44
C LEU A 43 -1.49 3.13 -3.21
N PHE A 44 -0.25 2.69 -3.29
CA PHE A 44 0.81 3.03 -2.36
C PHE A 44 2.18 2.84 -3.02
N GLN A 45 3.21 3.48 -2.46
CA GLN A 45 4.56 3.42 -3.01
C GLN A 45 5.25 2.11 -2.63
N ARG A 46 5.85 1.43 -3.61
CA ARG A 46 6.44 0.09 -3.39
C ARG A 46 7.60 0.06 -2.41
N ASN A 47 8.31 1.17 -2.23
CA ASN A 47 9.46 1.29 -1.32
C ASN A 47 9.07 1.28 0.17
N TYR A 48 7.78 1.32 0.49
CA TYR A 48 7.26 1.18 1.86
C TYR A 48 6.89 -0.26 2.22
N VAL A 49 7.04 -1.22 1.30
CA VAL A 49 6.71 -2.62 1.53
C VAL A 49 7.83 -3.55 1.09
N GLU A 50 7.77 -4.77 1.61
CA GLU A 50 8.53 -5.92 1.12
C GLU A 50 7.55 -7.03 0.71
N LEU A 51 7.97 -7.88 -0.23
CA LEU A 51 7.20 -9.04 -0.72
C LEU A 51 7.46 -10.29 0.12
#